data_AF-B3FTP8-F1
#
_entry.id   AF-B3FTP8-F1
#
_cell.length_a   1.000
_cell.length_b   1.000
_cell.length_c   1.000
_cell.angle_alpha   90.00
_cell.angle_beta   90.00
_cell.angle_gamma   90.00
#
_symmetry.space_group_name_H-M   'P 1'
#
loop_
_entity.id
_entity.type
_entity.pdbx_description
1 polymer ?
#
loop_
_entity_poly.entity_id
_entity_poly.type
_entity_poly.pdbx_seq_one_letter_code
_entity_poly.pdbx_strand_id
1 'polypeptide(L)'
;MTDNTQKPTKYRDVEIRAARGNTLTAKSWLTEAPLRMLMNNLDPEVAENPKELVVYGGIGRAARNWECYDKIVESLTNLNDDETLLVQSGKPVGVFKTHANAPRVLIANSNLVPHWASWEHFNELDAKGLAMYGQMTAGSWIYIGSQGIVQGTYETFVEAGRQHYNDNLTGKWVLTAGLGGMGGAQPLAATLAGACSLNI
;
A
#
# COMPACT_ATOMS: atom_id res chain seq x y z
N MET A 1 26.03 -10.87 24.76
CA MET A 1 25.51 -9.57 24.29
C MET A 1 26.07 -9.37 22.89
N THR A 2 25.35 -9.79 21.85
CA THR A 2 25.77 -9.57 20.46
C THR A 2 25.34 -8.16 20.07
N ASP A 3 26.35 -7.35 19.81
CA ASP A 3 26.26 -5.99 19.28
C ASP A 3 25.57 -6.02 17.90
N ASN A 4 24.29 -5.64 17.84
CA ASN A 4 23.52 -5.59 16.59
C ASN A 4 23.37 -4.12 16.17
N THR A 5 24.50 -3.54 15.75
CA THR A 5 24.65 -2.13 15.33
C THR A 5 24.32 -1.90 13.85
N GLN A 6 23.80 -2.89 13.13
CA GLN A 6 23.34 -2.68 11.76
C GLN A 6 21.98 -1.99 11.74
N LYS A 7 21.94 -0.77 11.18
CA LYS A 7 20.68 -0.09 10.86
C LYS A 7 19.81 -1.02 10.00
N PRO A 8 18.51 -1.18 10.32
CA PRO A 8 17.61 -1.99 9.51
C PRO A 8 17.60 -1.50 8.05
N THR A 9 17.82 -2.41 7.10
CA THR A 9 17.85 -2.04 5.68
C THR A 9 16.44 -1.84 5.13
N LYS A 10 16.27 -0.79 4.31
CA LYS A 10 15.07 -0.55 3.50
C LYS A 10 15.18 -1.15 2.09
N TYR A 11 16.36 -1.60 1.68
CA TYR A 11 16.59 -2.20 0.37
C TYR A 11 16.94 -3.69 0.48
N ARG A 12 16.35 -4.50 -0.39
CA ARG A 12 16.70 -5.91 -0.62
C ARG A 12 16.39 -6.26 -2.07
N ASP A 13 17.36 -6.87 -2.75
CA ASP A 13 17.19 -7.27 -4.15
C ASP A 13 16.52 -8.64 -4.25
N VAL A 14 15.19 -8.65 -4.12
CA VAL A 14 14.34 -9.84 -4.22
C VAL A 14 13.04 -9.50 -4.94
N GLU A 15 12.45 -10.50 -5.58
CA GLU A 15 11.09 -10.38 -6.12
C GLU A 15 10.11 -11.11 -5.19
N ILE A 16 9.08 -10.41 -4.74
CA ILE A 16 8.00 -10.97 -3.93
C ILE A 16 6.77 -11.12 -4.81
N ARG A 17 6.04 -12.22 -4.69
CA ARG A 17 4.70 -12.38 -5.27
C ARG A 17 3.82 -13.13 -4.29
N ALA A 18 2.52 -12.83 -4.30
CA ALA A 18 1.58 -13.56 -3.46
C ALA A 18 1.52 -15.06 -3.81
N ALA A 19 1.32 -15.93 -2.83
CA ALA A 19 1.03 -17.33 -3.12
C ALA A 19 -0.28 -17.47 -3.92
N ARG A 20 -0.34 -18.45 -4.82
CA ARG A 20 -1.51 -18.73 -5.68
C ARG A 20 -2.06 -20.13 -5.39
N GLY A 21 -3.28 -20.42 -5.85
CA GLY A 21 -3.94 -21.71 -5.61
C GLY A 21 -4.55 -21.84 -4.20
N ASN A 22 -4.95 -23.07 -3.85
CA ASN A 22 -5.72 -23.39 -2.63
C ASN A 22 -4.87 -23.94 -1.47
N THR A 23 -3.56 -24.09 -1.64
CA THR A 23 -2.65 -24.51 -0.57
C THR A 23 -2.35 -23.32 0.34
N LEU A 24 -2.51 -23.50 1.65
CA LEU A 24 -2.25 -22.47 2.65
C LEU A 24 -0.78 -22.49 3.10
N THR A 25 -0.21 -21.31 3.32
CA THR A 25 1.04 -21.12 4.07
C THR A 25 0.75 -20.86 5.54
N ALA A 26 -0.24 -20.02 5.83
CA ALA A 26 -0.72 -19.72 7.17
C ALA A 26 -1.76 -20.74 7.68
N LYS A 27 -2.14 -20.63 8.96
CA LYS A 27 -3.06 -21.59 9.61
C LYS A 27 -4.50 -21.56 9.09
N SER A 28 -4.95 -20.46 8.49
CA SER A 28 -6.33 -20.30 7.99
C SER A 28 -6.40 -19.33 6.82
N TRP A 29 -7.51 -19.32 6.07
CA TRP A 29 -7.75 -18.31 5.04
C TRP A 29 -7.77 -16.87 5.58
N LEU A 30 -8.19 -16.66 6.83
CA LEU A 30 -8.25 -15.32 7.44
C LEU A 30 -6.86 -14.75 7.75
N THR A 31 -5.84 -15.59 7.87
CA THR A 31 -4.43 -15.19 8.09
C THR A 31 -3.61 -15.31 6.81
N GLU A 32 -3.98 -16.22 5.90
CA GLU A 32 -3.42 -16.33 4.56
C GLU A 32 -3.77 -15.13 3.68
N ALA A 33 -5.00 -14.61 3.78
CA ALA A 33 -5.45 -13.46 3.01
C ALA A 33 -4.56 -12.22 3.23
N PRO A 34 -4.36 -11.69 4.46
CA PRO A 34 -3.47 -10.55 4.67
C PRO A 34 -2.01 -10.86 4.29
N LEU A 35 -1.55 -12.11 4.43
CA LEU A 35 -0.22 -12.52 3.99
C LEU A 35 -0.05 -12.37 2.47
N ARG A 36 -0.99 -12.93 1.70
CA ARG A 36 -1.01 -12.82 0.23
C ARG A 36 -1.16 -11.36 -0.21
N MET A 37 -2.02 -10.60 0.45
CA MET A 37 -2.22 -9.19 0.08
C MET A 37 -1.01 -8.31 0.40
N LEU A 38 -0.30 -8.57 1.51
CA LEU A 38 0.99 -7.93 1.79
C LEU A 38 2.00 -8.22 0.67
N MET A 39 2.10 -9.48 0.24
CA MET A 39 2.99 -9.88 -0.86
C MET A 39 2.55 -9.30 -2.22
N ASN A 40 1.24 -9.21 -2.48
CA ASN A 40 0.70 -8.58 -3.69
C ASN A 40 1.07 -7.11 -3.78
N ASN A 41 1.03 -6.38 -2.66
CA ASN A 41 1.48 -4.99 -2.58
C ASN A 41 2.97 -4.81 -2.95
N LEU A 42 3.77 -5.87 -3.00
CA LEU A 42 5.18 -5.85 -3.35
C LEU A 42 5.50 -6.64 -4.64
N ASP A 43 4.47 -7.06 -5.37
CA ASP A 43 4.64 -7.71 -6.67
C ASP A 43 5.30 -6.73 -7.67
N PRO A 44 6.35 -7.12 -8.41
CA PRO A 44 6.98 -6.26 -9.43
C PRO A 44 6.02 -5.74 -10.50
N GLU A 45 4.89 -6.42 -10.73
CA GLU A 45 3.85 -5.95 -11.67
C GLU A 45 2.85 -4.98 -11.04
N VAL A 46 2.93 -4.78 -9.72
CA VAL A 46 1.96 -3.99 -8.94
C VAL A 46 2.62 -2.75 -8.34
N ALA A 47 3.75 -2.92 -7.66
CA ALA A 47 4.41 -1.86 -6.89
C ALA A 47 5.37 -1.03 -7.76
N GLU A 48 5.47 0.27 -7.45
CA GLU A 48 6.36 1.19 -8.15
C GLU A 48 7.86 0.91 -7.87
N ASN A 49 8.23 0.57 -6.63
CA ASN A 49 9.60 0.23 -6.25
C ASN A 49 9.63 -0.79 -5.08
N PRO A 50 9.30 -2.07 -5.35
CA PRO A 50 9.12 -3.08 -4.32
C PRO A 50 10.41 -3.47 -3.58
N LYS A 51 11.58 -3.34 -4.21
CA LYS A 51 12.89 -3.63 -3.57
C LYS A 51 13.16 -2.70 -2.38
N GLU A 52 12.55 -1.52 -2.40
CA GLU A 52 12.53 -0.56 -1.31
C GLU A 52 11.27 -0.61 -0.44
N LEU A 53 10.42 -1.63 -0.63
CA LEU A 53 9.09 -1.79 -0.01
C LEU A 53 8.07 -0.73 -0.42
N VAL A 54 8.38 0.12 -1.41
CA VAL A 54 7.52 1.22 -1.87
C VAL A 54 6.49 0.69 -2.86
N VAL A 55 5.22 0.92 -2.53
CA VAL A 55 4.07 0.49 -3.32
C VAL A 55 3.66 1.60 -4.30
N TYR A 56 3.33 2.80 -3.81
CA TYR A 56 2.95 3.95 -4.64
C TYR A 56 2.98 5.28 -3.86
N GLY A 57 2.78 6.40 -4.55
CA GLY A 57 2.51 7.70 -3.92
C GLY A 57 3.72 8.30 -3.20
N GLY A 58 4.87 8.33 -3.87
CA GLY A 58 6.13 8.77 -3.28
C GLY A 58 6.76 7.64 -2.47
N ILE A 59 6.73 7.74 -1.13
CA ILE A 59 7.36 6.79 -0.20
C ILE A 59 6.36 5.89 0.53
N GLY A 60 5.15 5.70 -0.02
CA GLY A 60 4.12 4.84 0.55
C GLY A 60 4.58 3.38 0.56
N ARG A 61 4.76 2.78 1.74
CA ARG A 61 5.38 1.47 1.91
C ARG A 61 4.45 0.42 2.51
N ALA A 62 4.73 -0.86 2.20
CA ALA A 62 3.98 -2.01 2.72
C ALA A 62 4.43 -2.45 4.13
N ALA A 63 5.71 -2.25 4.45
CA ALA A 63 6.31 -2.51 5.76
C ALA A 63 7.43 -1.48 6.03
N ARG A 64 7.80 -1.30 7.30
CA ARG A 64 8.73 -0.22 7.70
C ARG A 64 10.13 -0.39 7.10
N ASN A 65 10.63 -1.61 7.15
CA ASN A 65 11.92 -2.06 6.65
C ASN A 65 11.86 -3.58 6.49
N TRP A 66 12.90 -4.17 5.92
CA TRP A 66 12.88 -5.60 5.57
C TRP A 66 12.80 -6.53 6.77
N GLU A 67 13.40 -6.16 7.90
CA GLU A 67 13.25 -6.91 9.15
C GLU A 67 11.79 -6.95 9.62
N CYS A 68 11.09 -5.81 9.54
CA CYS A 68 9.66 -5.74 9.87
C CYS A 68 8.82 -6.56 8.89
N TYR A 69 9.13 -6.52 7.59
CA TYR A 69 8.45 -7.35 6.58
C TYR A 69 8.57 -8.84 6.93
N ASP A 70 9.80 -9.33 7.16
CA ASP A 70 10.07 -10.73 7.48
C ASP A 70 9.31 -11.15 8.75
N LYS A 71 9.29 -10.29 9.77
CA LYS A 71 8.55 -10.54 11.01
C LYS A 71 7.04 -10.49 10.85
N ILE A 72 6.49 -9.68 9.95
CA ILE A 72 5.05 -9.70 9.63
C ILE A 72 4.69 -11.02 8.96
N VAL A 73 5.49 -11.47 7.98
CA VAL A 73 5.28 -12.76 7.29
C VAL A 73 5.32 -13.91 8.29
N GLU A 74 6.32 -13.95 9.16
CA GLU A 74 6.44 -14.95 10.23
C GLU A 74 5.24 -14.92 11.18
N SER A 75 4.81 -13.71 11.60
CA SER A 75 3.69 -13.55 12.51
C SER A 75 2.38 -14.04 11.88
N LEU A 76 2.07 -13.63 10.64
CA LEU A 76 0.85 -14.03 9.94
C LEU A 76 0.81 -15.55 9.65
N THR A 77 1.96 -16.15 9.36
CA THR A 77 2.07 -17.60 9.15
C THR A 77 1.67 -18.38 10.40
N ASN A 78 2.03 -17.86 11.58
CA ASN A 78 1.85 -18.54 12.87
C ASN A 78 0.63 -18.07 13.68
N LEU A 79 -0.08 -17.02 13.26
CA LEU A 79 -1.19 -16.42 13.99
C LEU A 79 -2.37 -17.38 14.13
N ASN A 80 -2.89 -17.56 15.35
CA ASN A 80 -4.09 -18.36 15.60
C ASN A 80 -5.37 -17.61 15.21
N ASP A 81 -6.48 -18.33 15.09
CA ASP A 81 -7.79 -17.77 14.73
C ASP A 81 -8.41 -16.91 15.84
N ASP A 82 -8.01 -17.11 17.10
CA ASP A 82 -8.40 -16.31 18.25
C ASP A 82 -7.36 -15.23 18.62
N GLU A 83 -6.44 -14.90 17.72
CA GLU A 83 -5.40 -13.88 17.93
C GLU A 83 -5.52 -12.70 16.96
N THR A 84 -4.97 -11.56 17.37
CA THR A 84 -4.88 -10.35 16.56
C THR A 84 -3.46 -9.79 16.60
N LEU A 85 -2.86 -9.61 15.42
CA LEU A 85 -1.58 -8.94 15.22
C LEU A 85 -1.78 -7.41 15.20
N LEU A 86 -0.96 -6.69 15.96
CA LEU A 86 -0.88 -5.22 15.91
C LEU A 86 0.30 -4.79 15.04
N VAL A 87 0.02 -3.98 14.02
CA VAL A 87 1.04 -3.37 13.16
C VAL A 87 1.04 -1.86 13.38
N GLN A 88 2.15 -1.33 13.90
CA GLN A 88 2.35 0.09 14.15
C GLN A 88 3.34 0.64 13.14
N SER A 89 2.92 1.57 12.28
CA SER A 89 3.74 2.15 11.20
C SER A 89 4.60 1.09 10.51
N GLY A 90 3.95 0.03 10.00
CA GLY A 90 4.61 -1.07 9.27
C GLY A 90 5.53 -1.99 10.08
N LYS A 91 5.46 -1.96 11.42
CA LYS A 91 6.21 -2.86 12.31
C LYS A 91 5.23 -3.77 13.08
N PRO A 92 5.45 -5.09 13.14
CA PRO A 92 4.66 -5.98 13.99
C PRO A 92 5.09 -5.79 15.45
N VAL A 93 4.21 -5.22 16.29
CA VAL A 93 4.59 -4.81 17.66
C VAL A 93 4.02 -5.71 18.76
N GLY A 94 3.03 -6.54 18.45
CA GLY A 94 2.48 -7.48 19.42
C GLY A 94 1.36 -8.33 18.85
N VAL A 95 1.13 -9.48 19.48
CA VAL A 95 0.01 -10.37 19.22
C VAL A 95 -0.76 -10.52 20.53
N PHE A 96 -2.07 -10.36 20.47
CA PHE A 96 -2.93 -10.49 21.65
C PHE A 96 -4.07 -11.45 21.36
N LYS A 97 -4.47 -12.20 22.38
CA LYS A 97 -5.66 -13.03 22.31
C LYS A 97 -6.92 -12.15 22.24
N THR A 98 -7.78 -12.46 21.29
CA THR A 98 -9.08 -11.84 21.05
C THR A 98 -10.13 -12.95 20.91
N HIS A 99 -10.74 -13.12 19.73
CA HIS A 99 -11.71 -14.16 19.41
C HIS A 99 -11.85 -14.33 17.89
N ALA A 100 -12.42 -15.44 17.42
CA ALA A 100 -12.53 -15.78 16.00
C ALA A 100 -13.20 -14.68 15.14
N ASN A 101 -14.20 -13.97 15.67
CA ASN A 101 -14.89 -12.89 14.95
C ASN A 101 -14.20 -11.51 14.99
N ALA A 102 -13.04 -11.39 15.66
CA ALA A 102 -12.26 -10.15 15.66
C ALA A 102 -11.41 -10.05 14.38
N PRO A 103 -10.92 -8.85 14.01
CA PRO A 103 -9.90 -8.73 12.98
C PRO A 103 -8.62 -9.50 13.34
N ARG A 104 -8.03 -10.21 12.36
CA ARG A 104 -6.72 -10.86 12.52
C ARG A 104 -5.57 -9.86 12.59
N VAL A 105 -5.74 -8.68 12.00
CA VAL A 105 -4.71 -7.64 11.98
C VAL A 105 -5.37 -6.29 12.25
N LEU A 106 -4.77 -5.50 13.14
CA LEU A 106 -5.09 -4.08 13.34
C LEU A 106 -3.87 -3.25 12.98
N ILE A 107 -4.08 -2.23 12.15
CA ILE A 107 -3.00 -1.43 11.55
C ILE A 107 -3.21 0.04 11.89
N ALA A 108 -2.16 0.69 12.42
CA ALA A 108 -2.11 2.12 12.64
C ALA A 108 -0.79 2.68 12.11
N ASN A 109 -0.84 3.34 10.94
CA ASN A 109 0.34 3.85 10.26
C ASN A 109 0.37 5.38 10.26
N SER A 110 1.57 5.95 10.42
CA SER A 110 1.86 7.37 10.15
C SER A 110 1.12 8.39 11.03
N ASN A 111 0.40 7.94 12.06
CA ASN A 111 -0.28 8.83 12.99
C ASN A 111 0.73 9.61 13.82
N LEU A 112 0.58 10.94 13.84
CA LEU A 112 1.33 11.87 14.67
C LEU A 112 0.34 12.77 15.40
N VAL A 113 0.68 13.19 16.61
CA VAL A 113 -0.10 14.20 17.32
C VAL A 113 -0.11 15.48 16.48
N PRO A 114 -1.25 16.20 16.30
CA PRO A 114 -1.38 17.24 15.27
C PRO A 114 -0.31 18.33 15.29
N HIS A 115 0.16 18.74 16.46
CA HIS A 115 1.24 19.72 16.59
C HIS A 115 2.55 19.29 15.92
N TRP A 116 2.80 17.98 15.82
CA TRP A 116 3.99 17.38 15.22
C TRP A 116 3.72 16.71 13.86
N ALA A 117 2.51 16.86 13.31
CA ALA A 117 2.12 16.23 12.06
C ALA A 117 2.67 16.99 10.84
N SER A 118 4.00 17.05 10.73
CA SER A 118 4.74 17.67 9.62
C SER A 118 5.70 16.68 8.96
N TRP A 119 6.08 16.97 7.71
CA TRP A 119 7.04 16.14 6.98
C TRP A 119 8.44 16.18 7.59
N GLU A 120 8.85 17.32 8.13
CA GLU A 120 10.15 17.48 8.79
C GLU A 120 10.26 16.53 10.00
N HIS A 121 9.22 16.51 10.85
CA HIS A 121 9.20 15.63 12.00
C HIS A 121 9.03 14.16 11.60
N PHE A 122 8.19 13.87 10.60
CA PHE A 122 8.09 12.53 10.03
C PHE A 122 9.45 12.01 9.53
N ASN A 123 10.20 12.83 8.79
CA ASN A 123 11.51 12.48 8.25
C ASN A 123 12.56 12.29 9.36
N GLU A 124 12.51 13.10 10.42
CA GLU A 124 13.33 12.90 11.62
C GLU A 124 13.08 11.51 12.24
N LEU A 125 11.81 11.13 12.40
CA LEU A 125 11.43 9.82 12.92
C LEU A 125 11.80 8.68 11.96
N ASP A 126 11.65 8.87 10.65
CA ASP A 126 12.01 7.89 9.65
C ASP A 126 13.53 7.62 9.62
N ALA A 127 14.35 8.68 9.76
CA ALA A 127 15.81 8.56 9.89
C ALA A 127 16.23 7.79 11.16
N LYS A 128 15.40 7.83 12.21
CA LYS A 128 15.56 7.05 13.46
C LYS A 128 14.95 5.64 13.37
N GLY A 129 14.34 5.25 12.25
CA GLY A 129 13.68 3.95 12.07
C GLY A 129 12.34 3.82 12.82
N LEU A 130 11.71 4.95 13.16
CA LEU A 130 10.48 5.02 13.96
C LEU A 130 9.21 5.27 13.12
N ALA A 131 9.37 5.62 11.84
CA ALA A 131 8.26 5.95 10.96
C ALA A 131 8.19 5.06 9.72
N MET A 132 6.99 5.03 9.15
CA MET A 132 6.68 4.51 7.82
C MET A 132 5.51 5.34 7.30
N TYR A 133 5.54 5.72 6.04
CA TYR A 133 4.40 6.36 5.38
C TYR A 133 3.51 5.27 4.80
N GLY A 134 2.29 5.13 5.33
CA GLY A 134 1.36 4.07 4.92
C GLY A 134 0.56 4.38 3.67
N GLN A 135 0.56 5.64 3.21
CA GLN A 135 -0.42 6.12 2.22
C GLN A 135 -1.84 5.66 2.68
N MET A 136 -2.71 5.25 1.76
CA MET A 136 -4.00 4.65 2.03
C MET A 136 -3.88 3.13 1.99
N THR A 137 -3.62 2.55 0.80
CA THR A 137 -3.66 1.09 0.58
C THR A 137 -2.30 0.41 0.57
N ALA A 138 -1.21 1.19 0.60
CA ALA A 138 0.16 0.68 0.65
C ALA A 138 0.44 -0.05 1.97
N GLY A 139 0.25 0.66 3.10
CA GLY A 139 0.50 0.14 4.44
C GLY A 139 -0.64 -0.69 5.02
N SER A 140 -1.78 -0.79 4.32
CA SER A 140 -2.94 -1.59 4.71
C SER A 140 -3.18 -2.81 3.82
N TRP A 141 -2.28 -3.09 2.87
CA TRP A 141 -2.23 -4.31 2.08
C TRP A 141 -3.51 -4.57 1.27
N ILE A 142 -3.90 -3.60 0.43
CA ILE A 142 -5.05 -3.77 -0.46
C ILE A 142 -4.87 -2.99 -1.78
N TYR A 143 -3.62 -2.74 -2.16
CA TYR A 143 -3.31 -2.08 -3.42
C TYR A 143 -3.36 -3.09 -4.58
N ILE A 144 -3.98 -2.68 -5.68
CA ILE A 144 -4.26 -3.52 -6.85
C ILE A 144 -3.74 -2.87 -8.14
N GLY A 145 -2.66 -2.11 -8.03
CA GLY A 145 -2.12 -1.33 -9.14
C GLY A 145 -3.01 -0.15 -9.53
N SER A 146 -2.81 0.36 -10.74
CA SER A 146 -3.53 1.52 -11.28
C SER A 146 -5.05 1.32 -11.39
N GLN A 147 -5.51 0.06 -11.45
CA GLN A 147 -6.93 -0.26 -11.43
C GLN A 147 -7.65 0.29 -10.19
N GLY A 148 -6.95 0.38 -9.05
CA GLY A 148 -7.54 0.85 -7.80
C GLY A 148 -8.13 2.27 -7.87
N ILE A 149 -7.66 3.10 -8.81
CA ILE A 149 -8.14 4.49 -8.96
C ILE A 149 -8.78 4.78 -10.32
N VAL A 150 -8.65 3.90 -11.32
CA VAL A 150 -9.13 4.16 -12.69
C VAL A 150 -10.62 4.50 -12.75
N GLN A 151 -11.45 3.80 -11.97
CA GLN A 151 -12.88 4.08 -11.92
C GLN A 151 -13.15 5.46 -11.30
N GLY A 152 -12.49 5.81 -10.20
CA GLY A 152 -12.67 7.11 -9.57
C GLY A 152 -12.24 8.27 -10.48
N THR A 153 -11.12 8.11 -11.20
CA THR A 153 -10.65 9.08 -12.19
C THR A 153 -11.63 9.19 -13.37
N TYR A 154 -12.17 8.07 -13.84
CA TYR A 154 -13.21 8.04 -14.89
C TYR A 154 -14.46 8.80 -14.45
N GLU A 155 -15.01 8.50 -13.28
CA GLU A 155 -16.20 9.17 -12.74
C GLU A 155 -15.96 10.68 -12.57
N THR A 156 -14.75 11.07 -12.17
CA THR A 156 -14.37 12.49 -12.07
C THR A 156 -14.42 13.18 -13.43
N PHE A 157 -13.86 12.57 -14.48
CA PHE A 157 -13.90 13.14 -15.82
C PHE A 157 -15.30 13.16 -16.40
N VAL A 158 -16.08 12.08 -16.23
CA VAL A 158 -17.47 12.01 -16.68
C VAL A 158 -18.31 13.09 -16.00
N GLU A 159 -18.17 13.27 -14.68
CA GLU A 159 -18.90 14.30 -13.96
C GLU A 159 -18.49 15.72 -14.38
N ALA A 160 -17.20 15.97 -14.62
CA ALA A 160 -16.76 17.22 -15.24
C ALA A 160 -17.36 17.43 -16.64
N GLY A 161 -17.49 16.34 -17.42
CA GLY A 161 -18.21 16.31 -18.70
C GLY A 161 -19.67 16.72 -18.57
N ARG A 162 -20.39 16.18 -17.58
CA ARG A 162 -21.79 16.55 -17.28
C ARG A 162 -21.93 18.02 -16.94
N GLN A 163 -21.07 18.53 -16.07
CA GLN A 163 -21.17 19.90 -15.56
C GLN A 163 -20.74 20.96 -16.59
N HIS A 164 -19.80 20.65 -17.48
CA HIS A 164 -19.18 21.66 -18.36
C HIS A 164 -19.41 21.45 -19.86
N TYR A 165 -19.82 20.25 -20.27
CA TYR A 165 -19.87 19.86 -21.69
C TYR A 165 -21.12 19.07 -22.07
N ASN A 166 -22.23 19.22 -21.32
CA ASN A 166 -23.50 18.52 -21.55
C ASN A 166 -23.31 16.99 -21.64
N ASP A 167 -22.47 16.44 -20.76
CA ASP A 167 -22.17 14.99 -20.67
C ASP A 167 -21.50 14.40 -21.94
N ASN A 168 -20.82 15.24 -22.74
CA ASN A 168 -20.12 14.79 -23.95
C ASN A 168 -18.69 15.33 -24.06
N LEU A 169 -17.72 14.46 -23.82
CA LEU A 169 -16.29 14.77 -23.96
C LEU A 169 -15.70 14.40 -25.33
N THR A 170 -16.50 13.94 -26.28
CA THR A 170 -16.03 13.62 -27.64
C THR A 170 -15.41 14.87 -28.29
N GLY A 171 -14.19 14.74 -28.80
CA GLY A 171 -13.45 15.86 -29.40
C GLY A 171 -12.87 16.85 -28.37
N LYS A 172 -12.95 16.55 -27.07
CA LYS A 172 -12.25 17.27 -26.00
C LYS A 172 -10.95 16.56 -25.66
N TRP A 173 -10.06 17.29 -24.97
CA TRP A 173 -8.82 16.74 -24.46
C TRP A 173 -8.56 17.20 -23.03
N VAL A 174 -7.99 16.30 -22.22
CA VAL A 174 -7.53 16.60 -20.86
C VAL A 174 -6.02 16.85 -20.90
N LEU A 175 -5.57 17.94 -20.27
CA LEU A 175 -4.16 18.19 -20.00
C LEU A 175 -3.86 17.85 -18.54
N THR A 176 -2.90 16.95 -18.31
CA THR A 176 -2.49 16.56 -16.96
C THR A 176 -1.01 16.11 -16.95
N ALA A 177 -0.50 15.74 -15.78
CA ALA A 177 0.87 15.26 -15.59
C ALA A 177 0.95 14.15 -14.53
N GLY A 178 2.05 13.40 -14.57
CA GLY A 178 2.37 12.38 -13.57
C GLY A 178 1.81 11.01 -13.90
N LEU A 179 2.68 10.10 -14.33
CA LEU A 179 2.34 8.72 -14.72
C LEU A 179 2.90 7.66 -13.76
N GLY A 180 2.95 7.96 -12.45
CA GLY A 180 3.23 6.95 -11.43
C GLY A 180 2.02 6.02 -11.18
N GLY A 181 2.12 5.11 -10.21
CA GLY A 181 1.15 4.01 -10.04
C GLY A 181 -0.34 4.40 -10.00
N MET A 182 -0.70 5.53 -9.38
CA MET A 182 -2.07 6.06 -9.45
C MET A 182 -2.31 6.96 -10.67
N GLY A 183 -1.35 7.84 -10.98
CA GLY A 183 -1.46 8.80 -12.08
C GLY A 183 -1.51 8.14 -13.47
N GLY A 184 -0.94 6.95 -13.61
CA GLY A 184 -1.01 6.13 -14.82
C GLY A 184 -2.43 5.68 -15.20
N ALA A 185 -3.41 5.80 -14.29
CA ALA A 185 -4.81 5.55 -14.59
C ALA A 185 -5.48 6.67 -15.41
N GLN A 186 -4.92 7.89 -15.39
CA GLN A 186 -5.47 9.07 -16.06
C GLN A 186 -5.70 8.88 -17.58
N PRO A 187 -4.72 8.41 -18.39
CA PRO A 187 -4.94 8.26 -19.83
C PRO A 187 -6.05 7.27 -20.18
N LEU A 188 -6.14 6.15 -19.46
CA LEU A 188 -7.20 5.16 -19.67
C LEU A 188 -8.56 5.73 -19.25
N ALA A 189 -8.64 6.37 -18.09
CA ALA A 189 -9.87 7.00 -17.60
C ALA A 189 -10.39 8.09 -18.56
N ALA A 190 -9.51 8.97 -19.07
CA ALA A 190 -9.88 9.99 -20.05
C ALA A 190 -10.42 9.36 -21.34
N THR A 191 -9.76 8.31 -21.83
CA THR A 191 -10.19 7.58 -23.04
C THR A 191 -11.57 6.94 -22.84
N LEU A 192 -11.80 6.28 -21.71
CA LEU A 192 -13.10 5.69 -21.37
C LEU A 192 -14.21 6.74 -21.24
N ALA A 193 -13.87 7.94 -20.75
CA ALA A 193 -14.80 9.08 -20.68
C ALA A 193 -15.04 9.76 -22.04
N GLY A 194 -14.34 9.35 -23.10
CA GLY A 194 -14.50 9.87 -24.46
C GLY A 194 -13.59 11.04 -24.83
N ALA A 195 -12.62 11.40 -23.98
CA ALA A 195 -11.65 12.47 -24.23
C ALA A 195 -10.29 11.92 -24.70
N CYS A 196 -9.59 12.68 -25.54
CA CYS A 196 -8.14 12.52 -25.67
C CYS A 196 -7.44 13.01 -24.38
N SER A 197 -6.18 12.64 -24.17
CA SER A 197 -5.38 13.25 -23.09
C SER A 197 -3.93 13.45 -23.50
N LEU A 198 -3.37 14.58 -23.06
CA LEU A 198 -1.94 14.84 -23.06
C LEU A 198 -1.45 14.71 -21.62
N ASN A 199 -0.57 13.74 -21.38
CA ASN A 199 -0.03 13.43 -20.06
C ASN A 199 1.48 13.69 -20.12
N ILE A 200 1.95 14.64 -19.30
CA ILE A 200 3.38 14.98 -19.17
C ILE A 200 4.08 14.04 -18.19
#